data_AF-A0A2M9A6P2-F1
#
_entry.id   AF-A0A2M9A6P2-F1
#
_cell.length_a   1.000
_cell.length_b   1.000
_cell.length_c   1.000
_cell.angle_alpha   90.00
_cell.angle_beta   90.00
_cell.angle_gamma   90.00
#
_symmetry.space_group_name_H-M   'P 1'
#
loop_
_entity.id
_entity.type
_entity.pdbx_description
1 polymer ?
#
loop_
_entity_poly.entity_id
_entity_poly.type
_entity_poly.pdbx_seq_one_letter_code
_entity_poly.pdbx_strand_id
1 'polypeptide(L)'
;MKQLSNRDGLRALIVAFDAHRSKCYHLGVARHVTRSNLAKANENRDFRIFEDFAYYMIELARKKRAKKIFGFGGHVYAFDSTTIDLCLELFEWAKFRLTKGGVTVHTLLDVETQVPSFLLITEAKVNDVNGSGLHPLRDKFLLRI
;
A
#
# COMPACT_ATOMS: atom_id res chain seq x y z
N MET A 1 -3.54 6.39 -6.24
CA MET A 1 -4.61 6.66 -7.25
C MET A 1 -4.62 5.68 -8.42
N LYS A 2 -3.48 5.26 -9.01
CA LYS A 2 -3.43 4.18 -10.03
C LYS A 2 -4.20 2.92 -9.61
N GLN A 3 -4.03 2.50 -8.35
CA GLN A 3 -4.71 1.33 -7.77
C GLN A 3 -6.25 1.43 -7.68
N LEU A 4 -6.83 2.63 -7.65
CA LEU A 4 -8.28 2.81 -7.44
C LEU A 4 -9.03 3.19 -8.70
N SER A 5 -8.36 3.83 -9.68
CA SER A 5 -9.00 4.34 -10.89
C SER A 5 -8.62 3.61 -12.18
N ASN A 6 -7.81 2.55 -12.10
CA ASN A 6 -7.28 1.79 -13.24
C ASN A 6 -6.72 2.70 -14.36
N ARG A 7 -5.97 3.75 -13.97
CA ARG A 7 -5.44 4.75 -14.89
C ARG A 7 -3.93 4.65 -15.01
N ASP A 8 -3.43 4.58 -16.23
CA ASP A 8 -2.00 4.40 -16.51
C ASP A 8 -1.19 5.69 -16.33
N GLY A 9 -0.64 5.82 -15.12
CA GLY A 9 0.36 6.82 -14.78
C GLY A 9 -0.18 8.24 -14.59
N LEU A 10 0.74 9.18 -14.37
CA LEU A 10 0.41 10.57 -14.07
C LEU A 10 -0.33 11.28 -15.22
N ARG A 11 -0.12 10.85 -16.47
CA ARG A 11 -0.77 11.47 -17.63
C ARG A 11 -2.27 11.25 -17.62
N ALA A 12 -2.70 10.01 -17.40
CA ALA A 12 -4.12 9.68 -17.28
C ALA A 12 -4.76 10.37 -16.06
N LEU A 13 -3.98 10.60 -15.01
CA LEU A 13 -4.45 11.34 -13.83
C LEU A 13 -4.73 12.83 -14.14
N ILE A 14 -3.84 13.49 -14.89
CA ILE A 14 -4.03 14.89 -15.30
C ILE A 14 -5.28 15.04 -16.16
N VAL A 15 -5.48 14.16 -17.14
CA VAL A 15 -6.67 14.17 -18.00
C VAL A 15 -7.95 14.12 -17.17
N ALA A 16 -7.95 13.32 -16.10
CA ALA A 16 -9.09 13.23 -15.19
C ALA A 16 -9.30 14.50 -14.34
N PHE A 17 -8.22 15.10 -13.85
CA PHE A 17 -8.28 16.37 -13.14
C PHE A 17 -8.81 17.48 -14.04
N ASP A 18 -8.39 17.52 -15.30
CA ASP A 18 -8.87 18.50 -16.28
C ASP A 18 -10.35 18.28 -16.62
N ALA A 19 -10.77 17.03 -16.84
CA ALA A 19 -12.18 16.70 -17.11
C ALA A 19 -13.13 17.05 -15.95
N HIS A 20 -12.61 17.11 -14.71
CA HIS A 20 -13.38 17.43 -13.52
C HIS A 20 -12.93 18.71 -12.83
N ARG A 21 -12.31 19.65 -13.57
CA ARG A 21 -11.68 20.86 -13.02
C ARG A 21 -12.59 21.66 -12.09
N SER A 22 -13.87 21.81 -12.43
CA SER A 22 -14.85 22.53 -11.61
C SER A 22 -15.05 21.88 -10.24
N LYS A 23 -15.19 20.54 -10.19
CA LYS A 23 -15.31 19.79 -8.93
C LYS A 23 -14.01 19.86 -8.11
N CYS A 24 -12.87 19.72 -8.78
CA CYS A 24 -11.57 19.77 -8.13
C CYS A 24 -11.28 21.12 -7.47
N TYR A 25 -11.72 22.23 -8.09
CA TYR A 25 -11.59 23.57 -7.52
C TYR A 25 -12.28 23.69 -6.15
N HIS A 26 -13.51 23.16 -6.03
CA HIS A 26 -14.26 23.19 -4.76
C HIS A 26 -13.70 22.24 -3.70
N LEU A 27 -12.91 21.24 -4.10
CA LEU A 27 -12.22 20.31 -3.20
C LEU A 27 -10.84 20.83 -2.74
N GLY A 28 -10.49 22.09 -3.05
CA GLY A 28 -9.21 22.69 -2.67
C GLY A 28 -8.02 22.17 -3.48
N VAL A 29 -8.26 21.46 -4.59
CA VAL A 29 -7.20 21.06 -5.52
C VAL A 29 -6.79 22.29 -6.32
N ALA A 30 -5.48 22.54 -6.40
CA ALA A 30 -4.93 23.71 -7.09
C ALA A 30 -5.51 23.87 -8.50
N ARG A 31 -5.73 25.13 -8.93
CA ARG A 31 -6.29 25.47 -10.26
C ARG A 31 -5.52 24.85 -11.44
N HIS A 32 -4.23 24.56 -11.25
CA HIS A 32 -3.37 23.92 -12.25
C HIS A 32 -2.63 22.72 -11.67
N VAL A 33 -3.13 21.52 -12.00
CA VAL A 33 -2.47 20.25 -11.68
C VAL A 33 -1.68 19.80 -12.91
N THR A 34 -0.37 20.02 -12.89
CA THR A 34 0.53 19.57 -13.95
C THR A 34 1.18 18.22 -13.60
N ARG A 35 1.76 17.56 -14.61
CA ARG A 35 2.52 16.31 -14.40
C ARG A 35 3.69 16.50 -13.45
N SER A 36 4.44 17.59 -13.62
CA SER A 36 5.59 17.93 -12.79
C SER A 36 5.17 18.24 -11.35
N ASN A 37 4.08 18.97 -11.14
CA ASN A 37 3.56 19.25 -9.81
C ASN A 37 3.16 17.95 -9.08
N LEU A 38 2.48 17.02 -9.77
CA LEU A 38 2.12 15.73 -9.19
C LEU A 38 3.34 14.85 -8.90
N ALA A 39 4.31 14.79 -9.83
CA ALA A 39 5.53 14.01 -9.64
C ALA A 39 6.32 14.53 -8.43
N LYS A 40 6.55 15.85 -8.38
CA LYS A 40 7.23 16.51 -7.27
C LYS A 40 6.48 16.32 -5.96
N ALA A 41 5.15 16.43 -5.96
CA ALA A 41 4.36 16.18 -4.76
C ALA A 41 4.42 14.71 -4.30
N ASN A 42 4.50 13.74 -5.21
CA ASN A 42 4.66 12.33 -4.84
C ASN A 42 6.05 12.02 -4.27
N GLU A 43 7.09 12.66 -4.81
CA GLU A 43 8.48 12.51 -4.35
C GLU A 43 8.70 13.11 -2.95
N ASN A 44 8.05 14.23 -2.65
CA ASN A 44 8.28 14.98 -1.41
C ASN A 44 7.25 14.67 -0.29
N ARG A 45 6.18 13.92 -0.58
CA ARG A 45 5.18 13.58 0.45
C ARG A 45 5.73 12.50 1.36
N ASP A 46 5.53 12.70 2.66
CA ASP A 46 5.76 11.64 3.65
C ASP A 46 4.88 10.43 3.31
N PHE A 47 5.50 9.25 3.28
CA PHE A 47 4.83 7.99 2.98
C PHE A 47 3.74 7.65 4.01
N ARG A 48 3.86 8.15 5.24
CA ARG A 48 2.94 7.87 6.34
C ARG A 48 1.49 8.23 6.02
N ILE A 49 1.27 9.24 5.17
CA ILE A 49 -0.07 9.58 4.70
C ILE A 49 -0.73 8.40 3.96
N PHE A 50 0.05 7.64 3.17
CA PHE A 50 -0.45 6.47 2.45
C PHE A 50 -0.61 5.27 3.38
N GLU A 51 0.29 5.11 4.35
CA GLU A 51 0.23 4.08 5.39
C GLU A 51 -1.02 4.23 6.27
N ASP A 52 -1.22 5.41 6.85
CA ASP A 52 -2.39 5.74 7.68
C ASP A 52 -3.69 5.52 6.90
N PHE A 53 -3.72 5.96 5.64
CA PHE A 53 -4.88 5.76 4.78
C PHE A 53 -5.13 4.28 4.48
N ALA A 54 -4.08 3.48 4.24
CA ALA A 54 -4.23 2.05 4.01
C ALA A 54 -4.81 1.33 5.23
N TYR A 55 -4.33 1.66 6.44
CA TYR A 55 -4.88 1.08 7.67
C TYR A 55 -6.31 1.51 7.96
N TYR A 56 -6.61 2.78 7.76
CA TYR A 56 -7.98 3.27 7.86
C TYR A 56 -8.91 2.48 6.93
N MET A 57 -8.50 2.24 5.68
CA MET A 57 -9.26 1.44 4.73
C MET A 57 -9.38 -0.04 5.13
N ILE A 58 -8.32 -0.63 5.67
CA ILE A 58 -8.33 -1.99 6.23
C ILE A 58 -9.35 -2.09 7.37
N GLU A 59 -9.32 -1.17 8.33
CA GLU A 59 -10.25 -1.16 9.45
C GLU A 59 -11.71 -1.02 8.99
N LEU A 60 -11.96 -0.11 8.05
CA LEU A 60 -13.29 0.06 7.46
C LEU A 60 -13.76 -1.22 6.78
N ALA A 61 -12.89 -1.87 6.01
CA ALA A 61 -13.21 -3.11 5.31
C ALA A 61 -13.49 -4.25 6.30
N ARG A 62 -12.67 -4.40 7.35
CA ARG A 62 -12.88 -5.41 8.42
C ARG A 62 -14.22 -5.21 9.13
N LYS A 63 -14.55 -3.96 9.50
CA LYS A 63 -15.86 -3.64 10.12
C LYS A 63 -17.03 -3.99 9.20
N LYS A 64 -16.93 -3.69 7.91
CA LYS A 64 -17.98 -4.00 6.92
C LYS A 64 -18.10 -5.50 6.60
N ARG A 65 -17.02 -6.26 6.76
CA ARG A 65 -16.97 -7.71 6.49
C ARG A 65 -16.96 -8.56 7.76
N ALA A 66 -17.38 -8.02 8.89
CA ALA A 66 -17.44 -8.73 10.16
C ALA A 66 -18.49 -9.87 10.09
N LYS A 67 -18.07 -11.03 9.58
CA LYS A 67 -18.85 -12.26 9.48
C LYS A 67 -18.12 -13.34 10.26
N LYS A 68 -18.80 -13.96 11.22
CA LYS A 68 -18.29 -15.17 11.88
C LYS A 68 -18.66 -16.36 11.01
N ILE A 69 -17.65 -16.98 10.40
CA ILE A 69 -17.82 -18.14 9.52
C ILE A 69 -17.58 -19.43 10.31
N PHE A 70 -16.60 -19.43 11.21
CA PHE A 70 -16.18 -20.66 11.89
C PHE A 70 -16.89 -20.90 13.23
N GLY A 71 -17.67 -19.93 13.73
CA GLY A 71 -18.57 -20.12 14.87
C GLY A 71 -17.88 -20.26 16.24
N PHE A 72 -16.55 -20.17 16.32
CA PHE A 72 -15.81 -20.16 17.58
C PHE A 72 -15.32 -18.76 17.97
N GLY A 73 -14.97 -18.59 19.25
CA GLY A 73 -14.41 -17.33 19.75
C GLY A 73 -12.96 -17.15 19.31
N GLY A 74 -12.66 -16.02 18.66
CA GLY A 74 -11.31 -15.67 18.21
C GLY A 74 -11.26 -15.29 16.74
N HIS A 75 -10.04 -15.15 16.22
CA HIS A 75 -9.77 -14.90 14.80
C HIS A 75 -8.84 -15.98 14.26
N VAL A 76 -9.07 -16.41 13.02
CA VAL A 76 -8.15 -17.26 12.27
C VAL A 76 -7.40 -16.41 11.29
N TYR A 77 -6.08 -16.51 11.30
CA TYR A 77 -5.22 -15.78 10.39
C TYR A 77 -4.46 -16.72 9.47
N ALA A 78 -4.36 -16.35 8.20
CA ALA A 78 -3.45 -16.95 7.23
C ALA A 78 -2.26 -16.02 7.03
N PHE A 79 -1.06 -16.58 6.98
CA PHE A 79 0.15 -15.85 6.62
C PHE A 79 0.43 -16.09 5.14
N ASP A 80 0.62 -15.00 4.40
CA ASP A 80 0.92 -15.01 2.97
C ASP A 80 1.97 -13.94 2.66
N SER A 81 2.62 -14.02 1.50
CA SER A 81 3.52 -12.97 1.04
C SER A 81 3.41 -12.75 -0.47
N THR A 82 3.64 -11.52 -0.90
CA THR A 82 3.65 -11.17 -2.33
C THR A 82 4.85 -10.29 -2.63
N THR A 83 5.64 -10.67 -3.63
CA THR A 83 6.77 -9.87 -4.11
C THR A 83 6.31 -8.89 -5.18
N ILE A 84 6.65 -7.62 -5.00
CA ILE A 84 6.41 -6.54 -5.97
C ILE A 84 7.73 -6.20 -6.64
N ASP A 85 7.76 -6.36 -7.96
CA ASP A 85 8.93 -6.00 -8.77
C ASP A 85 9.06 -4.48 -8.89
N LEU A 86 10.26 -3.97 -8.64
CA LEU A 86 10.59 -2.57 -8.71
C LEU A 86 11.71 -2.33 -9.72
N CYS A 87 11.67 -1.15 -10.35
CA CYS A 87 12.77 -0.69 -11.19
C CYS A 87 13.97 -0.36 -10.30
N LEU A 88 15.06 -1.12 -10.43
CA LEU A 88 16.24 -0.98 -9.57
C LEU A 88 16.88 0.40 -9.67
N GLU A 89 16.85 1.04 -10.85
CA GLU A 89 17.38 2.40 -11.07
C GLU A 89 16.63 3.47 -10.27
N LEU A 90 15.34 3.26 -10.01
CA LEU A 90 14.51 4.19 -9.23
C LEU A 90 14.49 3.84 -7.74
N PHE A 91 14.71 2.58 -7.41
CA PHE A 91 14.61 2.04 -6.05
C PHE A 91 15.88 1.24 -5.72
N GLU A 92 17.03 1.91 -5.73
CA GLU A 92 18.33 1.26 -5.51
C GLU A 92 18.42 0.54 -4.16
N TRP A 93 17.74 1.06 -3.15
CA TRP A 93 17.66 0.47 -1.81
C TRP A 93 16.91 -0.89 -1.80
N ALA A 94 16.03 -1.15 -2.76
CA ALA A 94 15.21 -2.36 -2.83
C ALA A 94 15.88 -3.46 -3.67
N LYS A 95 17.19 -3.66 -3.55
CA LYS A 95 17.94 -4.57 -4.41
C LYS A 95 17.66 -6.04 -4.07
N PHE A 96 17.09 -6.78 -5.03
CA PHE A 96 16.84 -8.22 -4.88
C PHE A 96 17.93 -9.07 -5.54
N ARG A 97 18.29 -8.76 -6.79
CA ARG A 97 19.35 -9.41 -7.58
C ARG A 97 20.16 -8.37 -8.36
N LEU A 98 21.14 -8.82 -9.14
CA LEU A 98 22.02 -7.95 -9.95
C LEU A 98 21.25 -6.91 -10.77
N THR A 99 20.18 -7.33 -11.43
CA THR A 99 19.40 -6.50 -12.36
C THR A 99 17.95 -6.29 -11.92
N LYS A 100 17.58 -6.74 -10.71
CA LYS A 100 16.18 -6.76 -10.25
C LYS A 100 16.04 -6.10 -8.89
N GLY A 101 15.19 -5.09 -8.82
CA GLY A 101 14.69 -4.52 -7.58
C GLY A 101 13.38 -5.16 -7.19
N GLY A 102 13.08 -5.21 -5.89
CA GLY A 102 11.80 -5.69 -5.41
C GLY A 102 11.65 -5.60 -3.90
N VAL A 103 10.40 -5.57 -3.47
CA VAL A 103 10.00 -5.66 -2.06
C VAL A 103 9.06 -6.84 -1.88
N THR A 104 9.09 -7.46 -0.71
CA THR A 104 8.11 -8.47 -0.31
C THR A 104 7.13 -7.84 0.68
N VAL A 105 5.83 -8.03 0.41
CA VAL A 105 4.75 -7.64 1.31
C VAL A 105 4.26 -8.90 2.02
N HIS A 106 4.64 -9.05 3.28
CA HIS A 106 4.12 -10.10 4.16
C HIS A 106 2.76 -9.67 4.70
N THR A 107 1.76 -10.52 4.56
CA THR A 107 0.37 -10.21 4.89
C THR A 107 -0.16 -11.23 5.90
N LEU A 108 -0.67 -10.74 7.01
CA LEU A 108 -1.54 -11.52 7.88
C LEU A 108 -2.98 -11.27 7.45
N LEU A 109 -3.62 -12.29 6.88
CA LEU A 109 -4.99 -12.20 6.37
C LEU A 109 -5.94 -12.76 7.42
N ASP A 110 -6.92 -11.95 7.84
CA ASP A 110 -8.05 -12.43 8.64
C ASP A 110 -8.96 -13.28 7.74
N VAL A 111 -8.97 -14.59 7.95
CA VAL A 111 -9.62 -15.57 7.05
C VAL A 111 -11.13 -15.38 7.02
N GLU A 112 -11.73 -14.97 8.13
CA GLU A 112 -13.18 -14.77 8.20
C GLU A 112 -13.62 -13.53 7.43
N THR A 113 -12.91 -12.41 7.63
CA THR A 113 -13.25 -11.15 6.93
C THR A 113 -12.70 -11.11 5.50
N GLN A 114 -11.72 -11.95 5.18
CA GLN A 114 -10.92 -11.89 3.95
C GLN A 114 -10.33 -10.48 3.73
N VAL A 115 -9.83 -9.88 4.81
CA VAL A 115 -9.18 -8.57 4.80
C VAL A 115 -7.84 -8.69 5.54
N PRO A 116 -6.77 -8.05 5.05
CA PRO A 116 -5.51 -7.99 5.79
C PRO A 116 -5.75 -7.43 7.21
N SER A 117 -5.14 -8.04 8.22
CA SER A 117 -5.06 -7.51 9.58
C SER A 117 -3.72 -6.82 9.83
N PHE A 118 -2.68 -7.27 9.16
CA PHE A 118 -1.33 -6.73 9.27
C PHE A 118 -0.59 -6.87 7.94
N LEU A 119 0.29 -5.92 7.67
CA LEU A 119 1.17 -5.86 6.51
C LEU A 119 2.57 -5.55 7.01
N LEU A 120 3.59 -6.16 6.42
CA LEU A 120 4.99 -5.83 6.64
C LEU A 120 5.70 -5.80 5.29
N ILE A 121 6.37 -4.70 4.99
CA ILE A 121 7.12 -4.53 3.75
C ILE A 121 8.60 -4.68 4.07
N THR A 122 9.27 -5.61 3.40
CA THR A 122 10.72 -5.83 3.51
C THR A 122 11.36 -5.82 2.13
N GLU A 123 12.68 -5.72 2.06
CA GLU A 123 13.42 -6.05 0.83
C GLU A 123 13.05 -7.46 0.36
N ALA A 124 12.94 -7.68 -0.95
CA ALA A 124 12.51 -8.98 -1.50
C ALA A 124 13.48 -10.14 -1.22
N LYS A 125 14.69 -9.85 -0.74
CA LYS A 125 15.67 -10.87 -0.35
C LYS A 125 15.31 -11.53 0.98
N VAL A 126 14.49 -10.89 1.81
CA VAL A 126 14.05 -11.45 3.09
C VAL A 126 13.05 -12.57 2.82
N ASN A 127 13.42 -13.78 3.24
CA ASN A 127 12.56 -14.96 3.14
C ASN A 127 11.39 -14.87 4.13
N ASP A 128 10.23 -15.40 3.75
CA ASP A 128 8.99 -15.50 4.52
C ASP A 128 9.18 -16.14 5.92
N VAL A 129 10.09 -17.09 6.08
CA VAL A 129 10.42 -17.70 7.39
C VAL A 129 11.00 -16.65 8.36
N ASN A 130 11.77 -15.70 7.84
CA ASN A 130 12.30 -14.59 8.63
C ASN A 130 11.27 -13.45 8.77
N GLY A 131 10.42 -13.24 7.75
CA GLY A 131 9.32 -12.27 7.80
C GLY A 131 8.25 -12.63 8.84
N SER A 132 7.94 -13.92 8.98
CA SER A 132 7.04 -14.46 10.01
C SER A 132 7.65 -14.40 11.42
N GLY A 133 8.96 -14.61 11.55
CA GLY A 133 9.69 -14.43 12.82
C GLY A 133 9.84 -12.98 13.28
N LEU A 134 9.65 -12.02 12.36
CA LEU A 134 9.58 -10.59 12.66
C LEU A 134 8.22 -10.17 13.23
N HIS A 135 7.26 -11.09 13.41
CA HIS A 135 5.98 -10.81 14.05
C HIS A 135 6.18 -10.41 15.52
N PRO A 136 5.92 -9.14 15.89
CA PRO A 136 5.88 -8.77 17.28
C PRO A 136 4.41 -8.61 17.69
N LEU A 137 4.02 -9.19 18.83
CA LEU A 137 2.89 -8.68 19.63
C LEU A 137 3.19 -7.26 20.18
N ARG A 138 3.96 -6.44 19.46
CA ARG A 138 4.40 -5.10 19.84
C ARG A 138 4.53 -4.25 18.58
N ASP A 139 3.60 -3.30 18.49
CA ASP A 139 3.79 -1.97 17.95
C ASP A 139 4.56 -1.81 16.64
N LYS A 140 3.78 -1.41 15.63
CA LYS A 140 4.14 -0.49 14.54
C LYS A 140 5.05 -1.05 13.46
N PHE A 141 4.69 -0.74 12.22
CA PHE A 141 5.57 -0.93 11.06
C PHE A 141 6.98 -0.41 11.36
N LEU A 142 7.97 -1.28 11.19
CA LEU A 142 9.34 -0.86 10.90
C LEU A 142 9.44 -0.63 9.39
N LEU A 143 8.85 0.45 8.91
CA LEU A 143 9.29 1.08 7.67
C LEU A 143 10.52 1.93 8.02
N ARG A 144 11.70 1.31 7.97
CA ARG A 144 12.94 2.07 7.81
C ARG A 144 13.19 2.19 6.30
N ILE A 145 12.44 3.10 5.68
CA ILE A 145 12.80 3.70 4.39
C ILE A 145 13.81 4.82 4.64
#